data_AF-A0A0G3M4K3-F1
#
_entry.id   AF-A0A0G3M4K3-F1
#
_cell.length_a   1.000
_cell.length_b   1.000
_cell.length_c   1.000
_cell.angle_alpha   90.00
_cell.angle_beta   90.00
_cell.angle_gamma   90.00
#
_symmetry.space_group_name_H-M   'P 1'
#
loop_
_entity.id
_entity.type
_entity.pdbx_description
1 polymer ?
#
loop_
_entity_poly.entity_id
_entity_poly.type
_entity_poly.pdbx_seq_one_letter_code
_entity_poly.pdbx_strand_id
1 'polypeptide(L)' 'MAYNKTNYYKKIVKIQEITQEHKSGGRLTYKEIFHKFIEPQFHISIRTYGTYLGIPAKRELKKLQEKETSNGNQLTFNF' A
#
# COMPACT_ATOMS: atom_id res chain seq x y z
N MET A 1 -4.65 -4.37 20.05
CA MET A 1 -4.00 -4.62 18.74
C MET A 1 -3.53 -3.31 18.14
N ALA A 2 -2.22 -3.06 18.06
CA ALA A 2 -1.72 -1.90 17.33
C ALA A 2 -1.85 -2.16 15.82
N TYR A 3 -2.66 -1.36 15.12
CA TYR A 3 -2.71 -1.41 13.66
C TYR A 3 -1.33 -1.05 13.12
N ASN A 4 -0.62 -2.04 12.58
CA ASN A 4 0.70 -1.80 12.02
C ASN A 4 0.54 -0.94 10.76
N LYS A 5 0.82 0.37 10.89
CA LYS A 5 0.76 1.35 9.79
C LYS A 5 1.58 0.88 8.59
N THR A 6 2.69 0.19 8.82
CA THR A 6 3.52 -0.39 7.76
C THR A 6 2.73 -1.42 6.94
N ASN A 7 1.96 -2.31 7.57
CA ASN A 7 1.13 -3.30 6.86
C ASN A 7 -0.02 -2.64 6.09
N TYR A 8 -0.61 -1.58 6.65
CA TYR A 8 -1.65 -0.79 5.96
C TYR A 8 -1.11 -0.18 4.65
N TYR A 9 0.04 0.50 4.70
CA TYR A 9 0.62 1.08 3.49
C TYR A 9 1.12 0.01 2.52
N LYS A 10 1.66 -1.12 2.99
CA LYS A 10 2.02 -2.27 2.13
C LYS A 10 0.81 -2.77 1.33
N LYS A 11 -0.36 -2.92 1.97
CA LYS A 11 -1.61 -3.32 1.28
C LYS A 11 -1.97 -2.32 0.18
N ILE A 12 -1.90 -1.01 0.47
CA ILE A 12 -2.24 0.02 -0.52
C ILE A 12 -1.26 0.02 -1.69
N VAL A 13 0.04 -0.08 -1.43
CA VAL A 13 1.06 -0.13 -2.49
C VAL A 13 0.81 -1.31 -3.42
N LYS A 14 0.50 -2.50 -2.87
CA LYS A 14 0.18 -3.67 -3.68
C LYS A 14 -1.04 -3.46 -4.59
N ILE A 15 -2.10 -2.83 -4.07
CA ILE A 15 -3.30 -2.49 -4.85
C ILE A 15 -2.95 -1.51 -5.98
N GLN A 16 -2.14 -0.50 -5.69
CA GLN A 16 -1.69 0.48 -6.67
C GLN A 16 -0.84 -0.17 -7.78
N GLU A 17 0.04 -1.11 -7.43
CA GLU A 17 0.89 -1.82 -8.39
C GLU A 17 0.08 -2.69 -9.35
N ILE A 18 -0.84 -3.52 -8.83
CA ILE A 18 -1.77 -4.32 -9.66
C ILE A 18 -2.57 -3.40 -10.59
N THR A 19 -3.02 -2.25 -10.07
CA THR A 19 -3.77 -1.29 -10.87
C THR A 19 -2.93 -0.71 -12.00
N GLN A 20 -1.70 -0.30 -11.72
CA GLN A 20 -0.80 0.27 -12.72
C GLN A 20 -0.40 -0.76 -13.79
N GLU A 21 -0.14 -2.00 -13.40
CA GLU A 21 0.18 -3.09 -14.32
C GLU A 21 -0.93 -3.28 -15.36
N HIS A 22 -2.18 -3.43 -14.92
CA HIS A 22 -3.31 -3.60 -15.81
C HIS A 22 -3.71 -2.33 -16.56
N LYS A 23 -3.49 -1.15 -15.98
CA LYS A 23 -3.83 0.14 -16.59
C LYS A 23 -2.85 0.54 -17.69
N SER A 24 -1.57 0.24 -17.52
CA SER A 24 -0.50 0.60 -18.48
C SER A 24 -0.70 -0.07 -19.84
N GLY A 25 -1.34 -1.25 -19.87
CA GLY A 25 -1.73 -1.93 -21.11
C GLY A 25 -2.94 -1.31 -21.84
N GLY A 26 -3.51 -0.20 -21.34
CA GLY A 26 -4.57 0.58 -21.98
C GLY A 26 -5.96 -0.08 -22.08
N ARG A 27 -6.07 -1.37 -21.75
CA ARG A 27 -7.24 -2.20 -22.09
C ARG A 27 -8.36 -2.18 -21.06
N LEU A 28 -8.10 -1.76 -19.83
CA LEU A 28 -9.05 -1.85 -18.72
C LEU A 28 -9.31 -0.50 -18.03
N THR A 29 -10.57 -0.28 -17.65
CA THR A 29 -10.99 0.83 -16.80
C THR A 29 -10.71 0.52 -15.32
N TYR A 30 -10.65 1.56 -14.48
CA TYR A 30 -10.46 1.36 -13.03
C TYR A 30 -11.56 0.51 -12.41
N LYS A 31 -12.80 0.61 -12.90
CA LYS A 31 -13.94 -0.20 -12.44
C LYS A 31 -13.75 -1.68 -12.79
N GLU A 32 -13.30 -1.98 -14.00
CA GLU A 32 -13.02 -3.35 -14.41
C GLU A 32 -11.84 -3.95 -13.65
N ILE A 33 -10.77 -3.16 -13.46
CA ILE A 33 -9.61 -3.59 -12.67
C ILE A 33 -10.05 -3.92 -11.24
N PHE A 34 -10.91 -3.08 -10.65
CA PHE A 34 -11.45 -3.31 -9.32
C PHE A 34 -12.18 -4.66 -9.22
N HIS A 35 -13.20 -4.89 -10.06
CA HIS A 35 -14.01 -6.11 -9.97
C HIS A 35 -13.24 -7.38 -10.35
N LYS A 36 -12.30 -7.30 -11.30
CA LYS A 36 -11.55 -8.47 -11.79
C LYS A 36 -10.39 -8.86 -10.87
N PHE A 37 -9.66 -7.89 -10.32
CA PHE A 37 -8.38 -8.15 -9.64
C PHE A 37 -8.35 -7.73 -8.18
N ILE A 38 -9.04 -6.66 -7.79
CA ILE A 38 -8.91 -6.08 -6.45
C ILE A 38 -9.95 -6.63 -5.48
N GLU A 39 -11.22 -6.59 -5.85
CA GLU A 39 -12.34 -7.05 -5.00
C GLU A 39 -12.19 -8.52 -4.54
N PRO A 40 -11.83 -9.48 -5.42
CA PRO A 40 -11.69 -10.89 -5.02
C PRO A 40 -10.54 -11.15 -4.04
N GLN A 41 -9.49 -10.32 -4.06
CA GLN A 41 -8.28 -10.54 -3.26
C GLN A 41 -8.29 -9.77 -1.94
N PHE A 42 -8.83 -8.54 -1.95
CA PHE A 42 -8.71 -7.61 -0.83
C PHE A 42 -10.01 -7.37 -0.09
N HIS A 43 -11.14 -7.80 -0.66
CA HIS A 43 -12.50 -7.66 -0.12
C HIS A 43 -12.79 -6.23 0.36
N ILE A 44 -12.46 -5.25 -0.49
CA ILE A 44 -12.70 -3.83 -0.22
C ILE A 44 -13.79 -3.29 -1.14
N SER A 45 -14.50 -2.28 -0.68
CA SER A 45 -15.47 -1.57 -1.52
C SER A 45 -14.78 -0.75 -2.61
N ILE A 46 -15.51 -0.44 -3.69
CA ILE A 46 -15.00 0.43 -4.75
C ILE A 46 -14.67 1.85 -4.25
N ARG A 47 -15.39 2.33 -3.23
CA ARG A 47 -15.10 3.60 -2.56
C ARG A 47 -13.73 3.57 -1.89
N THR A 48 -13.46 2.50 -1.12
CA THR A 48 -12.17 2.29 -0.46
C THR A 48 -11.04 2.16 -1.48
N TYR A 49 -11.27 1.46 -2.59
CA TYR A 49 -10.32 1.37 -3.69
C TYR A 49 -9.96 2.75 -4.26
N GLY A 50 -10.97 3.59 -4.56
CA GLY A 50 -10.75 4.96 -5.00
C GLY A 50 -9.94 5.79 -4.00
N THR A 51 -10.23 5.66 -2.70
CA THR A 51 -9.43 6.29 -1.64
C THR A 51 -7.97 5.81 -1.68
N TYR A 52 -7.73 4.51 -1.82
CA TYR A 52 -6.39 3.93 -1.86
C TYR A 52 -5.57 4.37 -3.07
N LEU A 53 -6.19 4.58 -4.23
CA LEU A 53 -5.49 5.11 -5.40
C LEU A 53 -4.97 6.55 -5.19
N GLY A 54 -5.67 7.35 -4.37
CA GLY A 54 -5.26 8.74 -4.07
C GLY A 54 -4.23 8.88 -2.93
N ILE A 55 -3.95 7.81 -2.18
CA ILE A 55 -3.01 7.88 -1.04
C ILE A 55 -1.57 7.77 -1.54
N PRO A 56 -0.63 8.65 -1.12
CA PRO A 56 0.80 8.54 -1.46
C PRO A 56 1.51 7.44 -0.64
N ALA A 57 1.04 6.20 -0.73
CA ALA A 57 1.44 5.10 0.15
C ALA A 57 2.92 4.72 0.05
N LYS A 58 3.52 4.76 -1.16
CA LYS A 58 4.96 4.51 -1.36
C LYS A 58 5.83 5.48 -0.55
N ARG A 59 5.45 6.77 -0.54
CA ARG A 59 6.16 7.82 0.22
C ARG A 59 6.03 7.61 1.72
N GLU A 60 4.82 7.33 2.20
CA GLU A 60 4.60 7.14 3.63
C GLU A 60 5.27 5.86 4.16
N LEU A 61 5.29 4.79 3.35
CA LEU A 61 6.00 3.56 3.68
C LEU A 61 7.51 3.78 3.80
N LYS A 62 8.11 4.55 2.88
CA LYS A 62 9.54 4.92 2.95
C LYS A 62 9.87 5.67 4.26
N LYS A 63 9.06 6.65 4.65
CA LYS A 63 9.24 7.39 5.91
C LYS A 63 9.17 6.48 7.14
N LEU A 64 8.31 5.47 7.13
CA LEU A 64 8.21 4.50 8.23
C LEU A 64 9.46 3.62 8.31
N GLN A 65 9.96 3.14 7.17
CA GLN A 65 11.20 2.36 7.11
C GLN A 65 12.42 3.16 7.58
N GLU A 66 12.51 4.44 7.19
CA GLU A 66 13.56 5.35 7.65
C GLU A 66 13.52 5.51 9.17
N LYS A 67 12.33 5.72 9.76
CA LYS A 67 12.16 5.81 11.22
C LYS A 67 12.53 4.51 11.94
N GLU A 68 12.13 3.36 11.43
CA GLU A 68 12.49 2.06 11.99
C GLU A 68 14.01 1.84 11.98
N THR A 69 14.67 2.21 10.88
CA THR A 69 16.13 2.12 10.74
C THR A 69 16.85 3.05 11.73
N SER A 70 16.39 4.30 11.88
CA SER A 70 16.98 5.25 12.82
C SER A 70 16.83 4.83 14.29
N ASN A 71 15.73 4.18 14.65
CA ASN A 71 15.49 3.70 16.01
C ASN A 71 16.27 2.41 16.33
N GLY A 72 16.52 1.54 15.34
CA GLY A 72 17.28 0.30 15.52
C GLY A 72 18.75 0.52 15.88
N ASN A 73 19.36 1.62 15.43
CA ASN A 73 20.76 1.96 15.72
C ASN A 73 20.98 2.56 17.11
N GLN A 74 19.94 2.82 17.90
CA GLN A 74 20.06 3.45 19.22
C GLN A 74 20.15 2.46 20.40
N LEU A 75 20.11 1.15 20.14
CA LEU A 75 20.04 0.12 21.20
C LEU A 75 21.39 -0.55 21.56
N THR A 76 22.53 -0.07 21.06
CA THR A 76 23.84 -0.54 21.54
C THR A 76 24.29 0.30 22.74
N PHE A 77 23.75 -0.01 23.93
CA PHE A 77 24.43 0.36 25.17
C PHE A 77 25.44 -0.74 25.50
N ASN A 78 26.69 -0.56 25.05
CA ASN A 78 27.80 -1.32 25.62
C ASN A 78 28.11 -0.69 26.99
N PHE A 79 27.71 -1.40 28.05
CA PHE A 79 28.21 -1.18 29.42
C PHE A 79 29.46 -2.02 29.65
#